data_AF-A0A968CX44-F1
#
_entry.id   AF-A0A968CX44-F1
#
_cell.length_a   1.000
_cell.length_b   1.000
_cell.length_c   1.000
_cell.angle_alpha   90.00
_cell.angle_beta   90.00
_cell.angle_gamma   90.00
#
_symmetry.space_group_name_H-M   'P 1'
#
loop_
_entity.id
_entity.type
_entity.pdbx_description
1 polymer ?
#
loop_
_entity_poly.entity_id
_entity_poly.type
_entity_poly.pdbx_seq_one_letter_code
_entity_poly.pdbx_strand_id
1 'polypeptide(L)' 'MKVHCYAAKGEKQPLEEFEYEAQELGDFDVQVSITHCGICYSDVHFIDNDAGFTTY' A
#
# COMPACT_ATOMS: atom_id res chain seq x y z
N MET A 1 -15.28 3.56 2.41
CA MET A 1 -15.10 2.51 3.46
C MET A 1 -13.70 2.67 4.01
N LYS A 2 -13.52 2.74 5.34
CA LYS A 2 -12.20 2.87 5.94
C LYS A 2 -11.40 1.57 5.85
N VAL A 3 -10.16 1.67 5.36
CA VAL A 3 -9.20 0.57 5.28
C VAL A 3 -7.97 0.96 6.10
N HIS A 4 -7.57 0.07 7.01
CA HIS A 4 -6.36 0.22 7.82
C HIS A 4 -5.22 -0.57 7.17
N CYS A 5 -4.06 0.07 7.02
CA CYS A 5 -2.88 -0.54 6.43
C CYS A 5 -1.60 0.10 6.98
N TYR A 6 -0.45 -0.31 6.42
CA TYR A 6 0.84 0.29 6.69
C TYR A 6 1.37 0.94 5.41
N ALA A 7 1.90 2.16 5.51
CA ALA A 7 2.40 2.92 4.36
C ALA A 7 3.71 3.64 4.69
N ALA A 8 4.59 3.74 3.70
CA ALA A 8 5.76 4.62 3.77
C ALA A 8 5.33 6.04 3.39
N LYS A 9 5.73 7.05 4.18
CA LYS A 9 5.42 8.47 3.94
C LYS A 9 6.56 9.24 3.26
N GLY A 10 7.60 8.53 2.85
CA GLY A 10 8.75 9.08 2.16
C GLY A 10 9.75 7.99 1.81
N GLU A 11 10.69 8.32 0.94
CA GLU A 11 11.77 7.42 0.53
C GLU A 11 12.56 6.93 1.74
N LYS A 12 12.77 5.60 1.84
CA LYS A 12 13.55 4.95 2.91
C LYS A 12 13.03 5.22 4.32
N GLN A 13 11.77 5.65 4.45
CA GLN A 13 11.11 5.81 5.75
C GLN A 13 10.50 4.48 6.20
N PRO A 14 10.41 4.23 7.52
CA PRO A 14 9.70 3.09 8.04
C PRO A 14 8.22 3.12 7.62
N LEU A 15 7.61 1.94 7.54
CA LEU A 15 6.17 1.83 7.38
C LEU A 15 5.47 2.27 8.67
N GLU A 16 4.45 3.13 8.52
CA GLU A 16 3.62 3.62 9.62
C GLU A 16 2.17 3.22 9.40
N GLU A 17 1.39 3.16 10.49
CA GLU A 17 -0.06 2.98 10.39
C GLU A 17 -0.68 4.08 9.54
N PHE A 18 -1.57 3.67 8.64
CA PHE A 18 -2.27 4.53 7.72
C PHE A 18 -3.73 4.07 7.59
N GLU A 19 -4.61 5.04 7.38
CA GLU A 19 -6.03 4.80 7.14
C GLU A 19 -6.44 5.59 5.90
N TYR A 20 -7.17 4.94 4.99
CA TYR A 20 -7.75 5.60 3.83
C TYR A 20 -9.21 5.20 3.59
N GLU A 21 -9.94 6.06 2.89
CA GLU A 21 -11.29 5.77 2.39
C GLU A 21 -11.18 5.10 1.02
N ALA A 22 -11.50 3.80 0.96
CA ALA A 22 -11.67 3.09 -0.30
C ALA A 22 -12.88 3.61 -1.06
N GLN A 23 -12.73 3.70 -2.39
CA GLN A 23 -13.78 4.11 -3.33
C GLN A 23 -14.93 3.08 -3.37
N GLU A 24 -16.09 3.50 -3.86
CA GLU A 24 -17.20 2.58 -4.11
C GLU A 24 -16.82 1.56 -5.20
N LEU A 25 -17.24 0.31 -5.02
CA LEU A 25 -16.98 -0.74 -5.99
C LEU A 25 -17.82 -0.53 -7.24
N GLY A 26 -17.18 -0.53 -8.41
CA GLY A 26 -17.86 -0.60 -9.70
C GLY A 26 -18.36 -2.00 -10.02
N ASP A 27 -19.05 -2.14 -11.16
CA ASP A 27 -19.69 -3.39 -11.60
C ASP A 27 -18.73 -4.57 -11.79
N PHE A 28 -17.43 -4.30 -11.93
CA PHE A 28 -16.37 -5.29 -12.15
C PHE A 28 -15.33 -5.34 -11.04
N ASP A 29 -15.49 -4.55 -9.98
CA ASP A 29 -14.55 -4.53 -8.87
C ASP A 29 -14.90 -5.61 -7.84
N VAL A 30 -13.87 -6.12 -7.15
CA VAL A 30 -14.04 -7.06 -6.04
C VAL A 30 -13.32 -6.53 -4.82
N GLN A 31 -13.95 -6.73 -3.66
CA GLN A 31 -13.32 -6.47 -2.37
C GLN A 31 -12.86 -7.78 -1.76
N VAL A 32 -11.59 -7.80 -1.33
CA VAL A 32 -10.97 -8.98 -0.73
C VAL A 32 -10.54 -8.64 0.70
N SER A 33 -10.92 -9.50 1.65
CA SER A 33 -10.37 -9.45 3.00
C SER A 33 -9.02 -10.18 3.01
N ILE A 34 -7.94 -9.43 3.21
CA ILE A 34 -6.59 -9.98 3.20
C ILE A 34 -6.32 -10.71 4.52
N THR A 35 -6.04 -12.01 4.44
CA THR A 35 -5.67 -12.80 5.62
C THR A 35 -4.15 -12.83 5.83
N HIS A 36 -3.39 -12.87 4.74
CA HIS A 36 -1.94 -12.93 4.72
C HIS A 36 -1.42 -12.21 3.47
N CYS A 37 -0.29 -11.52 3.59
CA CYS A 37 0.44 -10.89 2.49
C CYS A 37 1.92 -11.27 2.62
N GLY A 38 2.50 -11.81 1.55
CA GLY A 38 3.93 -12.14 1.53
C GLY A 38 4.77 -10.88 1.32
N ILE A 39 5.97 -10.84 1.90
CA ILE A 39 6.94 -9.76 1.72
C ILE A 39 8.09 -10.29 0.88
N CYS A 40 8.54 -9.51 -0.09
CA CYS A 40 9.71 -9.80 -0.90
C CYS A 40 10.53 -8.53 -1.16
N TYR A 41 11.64 -8.66 -1.87
CA TYR A 41 12.56 -7.55 -2.06
C TYR A 41 12.03 -6.45 -2.98
N SER A 42 11.02 -6.75 -3.82
CA SER A 42 10.38 -5.70 -4.63
C SER A 42 9.66 -4.67 -3.76
N ASP A 43 9.12 -5.07 -2.62
CA ASP A 43 8.45 -4.12 -1.70
C ASP A 43 9.45 -3.07 -1.20
N VAL A 44 10.68 -3.48 -0.89
CA VAL A 44 11.77 -2.58 -0.49
C VAL A 44 12.12 -1.61 -1.62
N HIS A 45 12.25 -2.11 -2.85
CA HIS A 45 12.53 -1.25 -4.01
C HIS A 45 11.48 -0.14 -4.22
N PHE A 46 10.21 -0.43 -3.94
CA PHE A 46 9.14 0.57 -4.02
C PHE A 46 9.17 1.56 -2.84
N ILE A 47 9.44 1.08 -1.62
CA ILE A 47 9.59 1.92 -0.42
C ILE A 47 10.79 2.86 -0.55
N ASP A 48 11.86 2.43 -1.21
CA ASP A 48 13.10 3.19 -1.39
C ASP A 48 13.13 4.02 -2.68
N ASN A 49 12.04 4.03 -3.46
CA ASN A 49 11.91 4.72 -4.74
C ASN A 49 13.06 4.47 -5.73
N ASP A 50 13.62 3.26 -5.77
CA ASP A 50 14.86 3.00 -6.53
C ASP A 50 14.74 3.34 -8.03
N ALA A 51 13.53 3.26 -8.58
CA ALA A 51 13.23 3.58 -9.98
C ALA A 51 12.70 5.02 -10.19
N GLY A 52 12.47 5.80 -9.13
CA GLY A 52 11.99 7.18 -9.21
C GLY A 52 10.51 7.35 -9.61
N PHE A 53 9.70 6.28 -9.57
CA PHE A 53 8.29 6.29 -9.97
C PHE A 53 7.30 6.30 -8.80
N THR A 54 7.76 6.10 -7.56
CA THR A 54 6.90 6.11 -6.36
C THR A 54 6.61 7.55 -5.95
N THR A 55 5.33 7.84 -5.73
CA THR A 55 4.85 9.05 -5.04
C THR A 55 4.40 8.64 -3.64
N TYR A 56 4.81 9.41 -2.64
CA TYR A 56 4.50 9.18 -1.22
C TYR A 56 3.43 10.12 -0.72
#